data_AF-T1AUV4-F1
#
_entry.id   AF-T1AUV4-F1
#
_cell.length_a   1.000
_cell.length_b   1.000
_cell.length_c   1.000
_cell.angle_alpha   90.00
_cell.angle_beta   90.00
_cell.angle_gamma   90.00
#
_symmetry.space_group_name_H-M   'P 1'
#
loop_
_entity.id
_entity.type
_entity.pdbx_description
1 polymer ?
#
loop_
_entity_poly.entity_id
_entity_poly.type
_entity_poly.pdbx_seq_one_letter_code
_entity_poly.pdbx_strand_id
1 'polypeptide(L)'
;MFGYLRDVLEDSNVLVFQFSMPIEDARGFALADDLPSIIVINSKDSIEARLFTLMHEFGHILLGETVIDIPDESLANRDNIERWCNAFSASFLLPKQSTEELFREYQGRLVETETLNSLSRKYKVSKAVLLVKMLELDYISKQEFDEVLARYVPKEAEKKTEEKKKMVGVTSDQRCLSEMGNKFVSLIANNFDKDFITYSDALSYLSINSKNFDRVLAKARK
;
A
#
# COMPACT_ATOMS: atom_id res chain seq x y z
N MET A 1 -7.23 -5.74 -6.78
CA MET A 1 -6.45 -6.17 -5.61
C MET A 1 -6.43 -5.10 -4.54
N PHE A 2 -5.73 -3.96 -4.73
CA PHE A 2 -5.65 -2.91 -3.69
C PHE A 2 -7.02 -2.47 -3.15
N GLY A 3 -7.98 -2.11 -4.03
CA GLY A 3 -9.31 -1.70 -3.59
C GLY A 3 -10.05 -2.76 -2.77
N TYR A 4 -9.94 -4.04 -3.18
CA TYR A 4 -10.53 -5.16 -2.42
C TYR A 4 -9.91 -5.31 -1.02
N LEU A 5 -8.58 -5.25 -0.91
CA LEU A 5 -7.93 -5.33 0.41
C LEU A 5 -8.26 -4.14 1.28
N ARG A 6 -8.32 -2.93 0.70
CA ARG A 6 -8.79 -1.73 1.40
C ARG A 6 -10.18 -1.95 1.97
N ASP A 7 -11.13 -2.42 1.16
CA ASP A 7 -12.51 -2.65 1.62
C ASP A 7 -12.55 -3.66 2.77
N VAL A 8 -11.78 -4.75 2.70
CA VAL A 8 -11.67 -5.75 3.78
C VAL A 8 -11.09 -5.16 5.08
N LEU A 9 -10.08 -4.29 4.98
CA LEU A 9 -9.50 -3.61 6.14
C LEU A 9 -10.46 -2.58 6.74
N GLU A 10 -11.14 -1.80 5.91
CA GLU A 10 -12.19 -0.87 6.34
C GLU A 10 -13.37 -1.63 6.99
N ASP A 11 -13.67 -2.86 6.54
CA ASP A 11 -14.56 -3.83 7.21
C ASP A 11 -14.12 -4.29 8.58
N SER A 12 -12.83 -4.20 8.87
CA SER A 12 -12.23 -4.54 10.15
C SER A 12 -11.95 -3.31 11.03
N ASN A 13 -12.62 -2.18 10.77
CA ASN A 13 -12.46 -0.91 11.48
C ASN A 13 -11.05 -0.28 11.36
N VAL A 14 -10.37 -0.55 10.25
CA VAL A 14 -9.10 0.09 9.86
C VAL A 14 -9.37 1.01 8.67
N LEU A 15 -9.38 2.32 8.89
CA LEU A 15 -9.56 3.28 7.80
C LEU A 15 -8.27 3.43 6.99
N VAL A 16 -8.37 3.33 5.67
CA VAL A 16 -7.22 3.49 4.79
C VAL A 16 -7.41 4.77 3.98
N PHE A 17 -6.42 5.66 3.98
CA PHE A 17 -6.42 6.88 3.18
C PHE A 17 -5.28 6.87 2.16
N GLN A 18 -5.48 7.57 1.04
CA GLN A 18 -4.46 7.73 0.01
C GLN A 18 -4.19 9.21 -0.23
N PHE A 19 -3.01 9.70 0.15
CA PHE A 19 -2.62 11.10 -0.02
C PHE A 19 -1.35 11.22 -0.84
N SER A 20 -1.24 12.31 -1.60
CA SER A 20 -0.04 12.60 -2.39
C SER A 20 1.02 13.23 -1.49
N MET A 21 2.11 12.52 -1.24
CA MET A 21 3.26 12.99 -0.46
C MET A 21 4.54 12.89 -1.32
N PRO A 22 5.58 13.70 -1.11
CA PRO A 22 6.90 13.42 -1.67
C PRO A 22 7.36 12.01 -1.25
N ILE A 23 7.90 11.23 -2.18
CA ILE A 23 8.25 9.80 -1.92
C ILE A 23 9.45 9.73 -0.96
N GLU A 24 10.30 10.75 -1.00
CA GLU A 24 11.41 11.00 -0.10
C GLU A 24 10.99 11.23 1.36
N ASP A 25 9.76 11.70 1.60
CA ASP A 25 9.27 12.00 2.95
C ASP A 25 8.59 10.79 3.58
N ALA A 26 7.68 10.14 2.84
CA ALA A 26 6.96 8.96 3.32
C ALA A 26 6.35 8.14 2.18
N ARG A 27 6.29 6.81 2.38
CA ARG A 27 5.51 5.90 1.53
C ARG A 27 4.15 5.55 2.14
N GLY A 28 4.06 5.56 3.46
CA GLY A 28 2.85 5.35 4.24
C GLY A 28 3.17 5.43 5.73
N PHE A 29 2.13 5.36 6.56
CA PHE A 29 2.23 5.25 8.01
C PHE A 29 0.92 4.73 8.61
N ALA A 30 0.98 4.16 9.81
CA ALA A 30 -0.18 3.67 10.57
C ALA A 30 -0.31 4.30 11.96
N LEU A 31 -1.56 4.51 12.37
CA LEU A 31 -1.99 4.89 13.71
C LEU A 31 -2.77 3.72 14.31
N ALA A 32 -2.10 2.92 15.14
CA ALA A 32 -2.67 1.73 15.79
C ALA A 32 -3.43 2.05 17.09
N ASP A 33 -3.01 3.08 17.85
CA ASP A 33 -3.58 3.41 19.18
C ASP A 33 -4.89 4.20 19.15
N ASP A 34 -5.32 4.66 17.96
CA ASP A 34 -6.60 5.33 17.77
C ASP A 34 -7.68 4.32 17.32
N LEU A 35 -8.93 4.51 17.78
CA LEU A 35 -10.10 3.81 17.25
C LEU A 35 -10.97 4.79 16.45
N PRO A 36 -11.19 4.56 15.14
CA PRO A 36 -10.66 3.46 14.32
C PRO A 36 -9.15 3.61 14.04
N SER A 37 -8.45 2.49 13.83
CA SER A 37 -7.04 2.54 13.42
C SER A 37 -6.95 3.11 12.00
N ILE A 38 -5.86 3.80 11.71
CA ILE A 38 -5.70 4.53 10.44
C ILE A 38 -4.44 4.06 9.72
N ILE A 39 -4.55 3.80 8.42
CA ILE A 39 -3.41 3.63 7.51
C ILE A 39 -3.46 4.76 6.48
N VAL A 40 -2.32 5.41 6.25
CA VAL A 40 -2.16 6.38 5.15
C VAL A 40 -1.14 5.83 4.15
N ILE A 41 -1.47 5.88 2.86
CA ILE A 41 -0.64 5.40 1.75
C ILE A 41 -0.32 6.53 0.80
N ASN A 42 0.93 6.62 0.32
CA ASN A 42 1.35 7.60 -0.66
C ASN A 42 0.81 7.27 -2.06
N SER A 43 -0.09 8.11 -2.58
CA SER A 43 -0.71 7.93 -3.89
C SER A 43 0.25 8.15 -5.07
N LYS A 44 1.43 8.74 -4.85
CA LYS A 44 2.48 8.87 -5.89
C LYS A 44 3.27 7.59 -6.14
N ASP A 45 3.23 6.62 -5.23
CA ASP A 45 3.94 5.36 -5.44
C ASP A 45 3.18 4.45 -6.43
N SER A 46 3.91 3.54 -7.05
CA SER A 46 3.35 2.51 -7.93
C SER A 46 2.27 1.70 -7.21
N ILE A 47 1.31 1.13 -7.96
CA ILE A 47 0.24 0.33 -7.34
C ILE A 47 0.79 -0.90 -6.63
N GLU A 48 1.88 -1.47 -7.13
CA GLU A 48 2.63 -2.57 -6.53
C GLU A 48 3.23 -2.16 -5.18
N ALA A 49 3.92 -1.02 -5.12
CA ALA A 49 4.49 -0.52 -3.88
C ALA A 49 3.42 -0.17 -2.86
N ARG A 50 2.32 0.48 -3.27
CA ARG A 50 1.19 0.78 -2.39
C ARG A 50 0.56 -0.46 -1.77
N LEU A 51 0.49 -1.56 -2.52
CA LEU A 51 -0.04 -2.83 -2.02
C LEU A 51 0.87 -3.41 -0.93
N PHE A 52 2.19 -3.36 -1.13
CA PHE A 52 3.16 -3.79 -0.13
C PHE A 52 3.10 -2.91 1.11
N THR A 53 3.11 -1.57 0.94
CA THR A 53 2.99 -0.63 2.05
C THR A 53 1.69 -0.84 2.83
N LEU A 54 0.55 -1.06 2.16
CA LEU A 54 -0.72 -1.34 2.85
C LEU A 54 -0.61 -2.53 3.80
N MET A 55 -0.01 -3.63 3.36
CA MET A 55 0.16 -4.81 4.22
C MET A 55 1.22 -4.59 5.30
N HIS A 56 2.23 -3.77 5.02
CA HIS A 56 3.29 -3.43 5.97
C HIS A 56 2.73 -2.60 7.14
N GLU A 57 2.00 -1.53 6.82
CA GLU A 57 1.30 -0.69 7.80
C GLU A 57 0.25 -1.50 8.58
N PHE A 58 -0.45 -2.41 7.91
CA PHE A 58 -1.36 -3.33 8.61
C PHE A 58 -0.62 -4.26 9.58
N GLY A 59 0.61 -4.69 9.24
CA GLY A 59 1.48 -5.43 10.14
C GLY A 59 1.79 -4.65 11.42
N HIS A 60 2.08 -3.35 11.31
CA HIS A 60 2.26 -2.48 12.48
C HIS A 60 1.00 -2.41 13.35
N ILE A 61 -0.19 -2.29 12.75
CA ILE A 61 -1.46 -2.33 13.48
C ILE A 61 -1.64 -3.66 14.22
N LEU A 62 -1.32 -4.80 13.59
CA LEU A 62 -1.42 -6.11 14.24
C LEU A 62 -0.49 -6.27 15.45
N LEU A 63 0.64 -5.57 15.44
CA LEU A 63 1.59 -5.53 16.55
C LEU A 63 1.22 -4.48 17.62
N GLY A 64 0.21 -3.64 17.36
CA GLY A 64 -0.15 -2.53 18.25
C GLY A 64 0.85 -1.38 18.20
N GLU A 65 1.61 -1.25 17.11
CA GLU A 65 2.67 -0.26 16.96
C GLU A 65 2.19 0.93 16.12
N THR A 66 2.28 2.15 16.67
CA THR A 66 2.07 3.38 15.88
C THR A 66 3.41 3.85 15.31
N VAL A 67 3.52 3.95 13.99
CA VAL A 67 4.70 4.50 13.32
C VAL A 67 4.43 5.97 12.97
N ILE A 68 4.25 6.80 14.00
CA ILE A 68 4.66 8.20 13.89
C ILE A 68 5.95 8.26 14.67
N ASP A 69 7.00 8.83 14.08
CA ASP A 69 8.35 8.97 14.62
C ASP A 69 8.37 9.52 16.07
N ILE A 70 8.22 8.65 17.09
CA ILE A 70 8.47 9.00 18.50
C ILE A 70 9.94 8.63 18.77
N PRO A 71 10.80 9.45 19.39
CA PRO A 71 12.25 9.20 19.36
C PRO A 71 12.83 8.18 20.37
N ASP A 72 12.02 7.42 21.12
CA ASP A 72 12.51 6.91 22.42
C ASP A 72 12.44 5.39 22.66
N GLU A 73 12.16 4.59 21.62
CA GLU A 73 12.19 3.12 21.76
C GLU A 73 13.37 2.52 21.02
N SER A 74 14.18 1.73 21.75
CA SER A 74 15.47 1.19 21.32
C SER A 74 15.48 0.75 19.85
N LEU A 75 16.44 1.27 19.08
CA LEU A 75 16.59 1.02 17.63
C LEU A 75 16.50 -0.48 17.27
N ALA A 76 16.97 -1.36 18.15
CA ALA A 76 16.95 -2.81 17.96
C ALA A 76 15.52 -3.40 17.95
N ASN A 77 14.59 -2.90 18.77
CA ASN A 77 13.20 -3.36 18.74
C ASN A 77 12.49 -2.90 17.47
N ARG A 78 12.74 -1.66 17.03
CA ARG A 78 12.22 -1.17 15.74
C ARG A 78 12.70 -2.03 14.58
N ASP A 79 13.98 -2.35 14.54
CA ASP A 79 14.53 -3.22 13.49
C ASP A 79 13.84 -4.58 13.44
N ASN A 80 13.49 -5.16 14.60
CA ASN A 80 12.78 -6.44 14.65
C ASN A 80 11.32 -6.31 14.18
N ILE A 81 10.62 -5.25 14.58
CA ILE A 81 9.26 -4.95 14.14
C ILE A 81 9.23 -4.73 12.62
N GLU A 82 10.11 -3.88 12.10
CA GLU A 82 10.25 -3.60 10.66
C GLU A 82 10.52 -4.87 9.85
N ARG A 83 11.44 -5.73 10.33
CA ARG A 83 11.71 -7.03 9.70
C ARG A 83 10.49 -7.93 9.70
N TRP A 84 9.76 -7.96 10.81
CA TRP A 84 8.53 -8.74 10.91
C TRP A 84 7.45 -8.22 9.95
N CYS A 85 7.18 -6.91 9.92
CA CYS A 85 6.20 -6.29 9.01
C CYS A 85 6.55 -6.55 7.54
N ASN A 86 7.84 -6.46 7.19
CA ASN A 86 8.32 -6.82 5.85
C ASN A 86 8.09 -8.30 5.51
N ALA A 87 8.43 -9.21 6.44
CA ALA A 87 8.23 -10.66 6.25
C ALA A 87 6.75 -11.05 6.16
N PHE A 88 5.90 -10.43 7.00
CA PHE A 88 4.45 -10.56 6.98
C PHE A 88 3.89 -10.13 5.61
N SER A 89 4.23 -8.92 5.17
CA SER A 89 3.76 -8.35 3.89
C SER A 89 4.17 -9.21 2.71
N ALA A 90 5.44 -9.63 2.67
CA ALA A 90 5.95 -10.52 1.63
C ALA A 90 5.22 -11.86 1.62
N SER A 91 5.01 -12.47 2.78
CA SER A 91 4.35 -13.79 2.89
C SER A 91 2.85 -13.73 2.62
N PHE A 92 2.19 -12.61 2.91
CA PHE A 92 0.79 -12.38 2.55
C PHE A 92 0.62 -12.25 1.03
N LEU A 93 1.47 -11.46 0.37
CA LEU A 93 1.40 -11.21 -1.07
C LEU A 93 1.96 -12.37 -1.91
N LEU A 94 2.89 -13.14 -1.35
CA LEU A 94 3.48 -14.35 -1.93
C LEU A 94 3.35 -15.53 -0.96
N PRO A 95 2.15 -16.16 -0.86
CA PRO A 95 1.96 -17.31 0.00
C PRO A 95 2.86 -18.48 -0.41
N LYS A 96 3.52 -19.11 0.57
CA LYS A 96 4.52 -20.17 0.36
C LYS A 96 4.08 -21.23 -0.65
N GLN A 97 2.89 -21.80 -0.48
CA GLN A 97 2.39 -22.87 -1.36
C GLN A 97 2.29 -22.42 -2.83
N SER A 98 1.67 -21.27 -3.07
CA SER A 98 1.53 -20.70 -4.42
C SER A 98 2.88 -20.31 -5.02
N THR A 99 3.82 -19.88 -4.18
CA THR A 99 5.18 -19.52 -4.59
C THR A 99 6.02 -20.74 -4.97
N GLU A 100 5.94 -21.84 -4.22
CA GLU A 100 6.69 -23.07 -4.52
C GLU A 100 6.23 -23.73 -5.83
N GLU A 101 4.92 -23.75 -6.10
CA GLU A 101 4.36 -24.26 -7.36
C GLU A 101 4.87 -23.43 -8.54
N LEU A 102 4.80 -22.11 -8.41
CA LEU A 102 5.32 -21.17 -9.40
C LEU A 102 6.83 -21.35 -9.62
N PHE A 103 7.61 -21.43 -8.55
CA PHE A 103 9.05 -21.51 -8.67
C PHE A 103 9.51 -22.82 -9.33
N ARG A 104 8.74 -23.91 -9.13
CA ARG A 104 8.93 -25.16 -9.89
C ARG A 104 8.63 -25.00 -11.38
N GLU A 105 7.58 -24.27 -11.76
CA GLU A 105 7.25 -24.00 -13.17
C GLU A 105 8.34 -23.18 -13.90
N TYR A 106 9.05 -22.32 -13.16
CA TYR A 106 10.11 -21.46 -13.68
C TYR A 106 11.52 -21.97 -13.34
N GLN A 107 11.66 -23.21 -12.89
CA GLN A 107 12.95 -23.78 -12.49
C GLN A 107 13.99 -23.66 -13.63
N GLY A 108 15.18 -23.15 -13.30
CA GLY A 108 16.25 -22.87 -14.27
C GLY A 108 16.17 -21.51 -14.97
N ARG A 109 15.03 -20.81 -14.91
CA ARG A 109 14.82 -19.45 -15.47
C ARG A 109 14.37 -18.41 -14.44
N LEU A 110 14.38 -18.75 -13.15
CA LEU A 110 13.88 -17.88 -12.06
C LEU A 110 14.62 -16.54 -11.98
N VAL A 111 15.93 -16.56 -12.18
CA VAL A 111 16.81 -15.39 -12.10
C VAL A 111 16.88 -14.60 -13.41
N GLU A 112 16.12 -15.00 -14.43
CA GLU A 112 16.04 -14.26 -15.69
C GLU A 112 15.23 -12.98 -15.53
N THR A 113 15.67 -11.93 -16.22
CA THR A 113 15.02 -10.61 -16.16
C THR A 113 13.56 -10.65 -16.61
N GLU A 114 13.24 -11.45 -17.64
CA GLU A 114 11.87 -11.59 -18.13
C GLU A 114 10.96 -12.28 -17.12
N THR A 115 11.44 -13.39 -16.53
CA THR A 115 10.73 -14.09 -15.44
C THR A 115 10.46 -13.15 -14.27
N LEU A 116 11.48 -12.48 -13.74
CA LEU A 116 11.33 -11.55 -12.62
C LEU A 116 10.35 -10.41 -12.91
N ASN A 117 10.37 -9.86 -14.14
CA ASN A 117 9.42 -8.84 -14.56
C ASN A 117 7.99 -9.39 -14.62
N SER A 118 7.81 -10.60 -15.15
CA SER A 118 6.49 -11.26 -15.22
C SER A 118 5.93 -11.53 -13.82
N LEU A 119 6.74 -12.13 -12.94
CA LEU A 119 6.33 -12.45 -11.57
C LEU A 119 6.03 -11.18 -10.75
N SER A 120 6.89 -10.16 -10.84
CA SER A 120 6.69 -8.88 -10.14
C SER A 120 5.37 -8.23 -10.53
N ARG A 121 5.02 -8.24 -11.82
CA ARG A 121 3.74 -7.68 -12.32
C ARG A 121 2.54 -8.53 -11.92
N LYS A 122 2.67 -9.86 -11.95
CA LYS A 122 1.60 -10.81 -11.62
C LYS A 122 1.21 -10.72 -10.15
N TYR A 123 2.20 -10.75 -9.26
CA TYR A 123 2.00 -10.76 -7.81
C TYR A 123 2.02 -9.38 -7.18
N LYS A 124 2.28 -8.34 -7.98
CA LYS A 124 2.28 -6.94 -7.54
C LYS A 124 3.26 -6.65 -6.42
N VAL A 125 4.44 -7.27 -6.51
CA VAL A 125 5.54 -7.16 -5.54
C VAL A 125 6.82 -6.70 -6.23
N SER A 126 7.73 -6.09 -5.48
CA SER A 126 9.04 -5.70 -6.01
C SER A 126 9.89 -6.94 -6.34
N LYS A 127 10.88 -6.77 -7.22
CA LYS A 127 11.85 -7.83 -7.50
C LYS A 127 12.66 -8.21 -6.26
N ALA A 128 12.96 -7.26 -5.39
CA ALA A 128 13.67 -7.51 -4.15
C ALA A 128 12.87 -8.48 -3.24
N VAL A 129 11.56 -8.28 -3.11
CA VAL A 129 10.68 -9.18 -2.35
C VAL A 129 10.67 -10.58 -2.94
N LEU A 130 10.62 -10.71 -4.28
CA LEU A 130 10.72 -12.01 -4.95
C LEU A 130 12.06 -12.70 -4.67
N LEU A 131 13.18 -11.98 -4.77
CA LEU A 131 14.51 -12.53 -4.54
C LEU A 131 14.69 -12.98 -3.09
N VAL A 132 14.22 -12.19 -2.12
CA VAL A 132 14.21 -12.60 -0.70
C VAL A 132 13.41 -13.88 -0.54
N LYS A 133 12.23 -13.98 -1.15
CA LYS A 133 11.40 -15.19 -1.07
C LYS A 133 12.03 -16.41 -1.72
N MET A 134 12.73 -16.23 -2.83
CA MET A 134 13.49 -17.30 -3.50
C MET A 134 14.64 -17.80 -2.62
N LEU A 135 15.35 -16.88 -1.94
CA LEU A 135 16.43 -17.23 -1.03
C LEU A 135 15.90 -17.94 0.23
N GLU A 136 14.81 -17.45 0.83
CA GLU A 136 14.14 -18.06 1.99
C GLU A 136 13.65 -19.50 1.73
N LEU A 137 13.31 -19.81 0.48
CA LEU A 137 12.80 -21.12 0.06
C LEU A 137 13.87 -21.99 -0.63
N ASP A 138 15.14 -21.60 -0.55
CA ASP A 138 16.29 -22.34 -1.12
C ASP A 138 16.24 -22.56 -2.64
N TYR A 139 15.55 -21.69 -3.39
CA TYR A 139 15.50 -21.77 -4.86
C TYR A 139 16.65 -21.05 -5.56
N ILE A 140 17.33 -20.14 -4.85
CA ILE A 140 18.55 -19.47 -5.31
C ILE A 140 19.58 -19.48 -4.20
N SER A 141 20.85 -19.51 -4.58
CA SER A 141 21.96 -19.30 -3.65
C SER A 141 22.07 -17.83 -3.25
N LYS A 142 22.78 -17.57 -2.14
CA LYS A 142 23.12 -16.20 -1.73
C LYS A 142 23.93 -15.46 -2.81
N GLN A 143 24.79 -16.18 -3.54
CA GLN A 143 25.56 -15.62 -4.64
C GLN A 143 24.63 -15.15 -5.78
N GLU A 144 23.69 -15.99 -6.22
CA GLU A 144 22.70 -15.62 -7.24
C GLU A 144 21.83 -14.45 -6.78
N PHE A 145 21.43 -14.44 -5.50
CA PHE A 145 20.69 -13.31 -4.91
C PHE A 145 21.47 -12.00 -5.08
N ASP A 146 22.72 -11.95 -4.64
CA ASP A 146 23.56 -10.75 -4.71
C ASP A 146 23.81 -10.31 -6.16
N GLU A 147 24.12 -11.25 -7.05
CA GLU A 147 24.34 -11.02 -8.48
C GLU A 147 23.10 -10.44 -9.18
N VAL A 148 21.92 -10.99 -8.89
CA VAL A 148 20.67 -10.56 -9.53
C VAL A 148 20.21 -9.23 -8.94
N LEU A 149 20.31 -9.05 -7.62
CA LEU A 149 19.95 -7.80 -6.96
C LEU A 149 20.77 -6.64 -7.52
N ALA A 150 22.07 -6.83 -7.74
CA ALA A 150 22.96 -5.84 -8.35
C ALA A 150 22.52 -5.39 -9.77
N ARG A 151 21.74 -6.19 -10.51
CA ARG A 151 21.16 -5.79 -11.81
C ARG A 151 20.07 -4.73 -11.65
N TYR A 152 19.49 -4.59 -10.46
CA TYR A 152 18.34 -3.74 -10.18
C TYR A 152 18.60 -2.68 -9.11
N VAL A 153 19.72 -2.76 -8.38
CA VAL A 153 20.21 -1.64 -7.57
C VAL A 153 20.50 -0.48 -8.53
N PRO A 154 19.88 0.70 -8.35
CA PRO A 154 20.16 1.83 -9.21
C PRO A 154 21.64 2.20 -9.12
N LYS A 155 22.36 2.13 -10.23
CA LYS A 155 23.56 2.98 -10.41
C LYS A 155 23.02 4.41 -10.40
N GLU A 156 23.25 5.14 -9.32
CA GLU A 156 22.91 6.55 -9.11
C GLU A 156 21.94 7.17 -10.13
N ALA A 157 20.64 7.11 -9.80
CA ALA A 157 19.57 7.98 -10.27
C ALA A 157 19.71 8.61 -11.68
N GLU A 158 19.62 7.78 -12.73
CA GLU A 158 18.88 8.24 -13.91
C GLU A 158 17.43 8.44 -13.46
N LYS A 159 17.07 9.69 -13.15
CA LYS A 159 15.68 10.14 -13.08
C LYS A 159 15.05 9.82 -14.44
N LYS A 160 14.46 8.63 -14.55
CA LYS A 160 13.48 8.36 -15.58
C LYS A 160 12.34 9.31 -15.31
N THR A 161 12.34 10.42 -16.04
CA THR A 161 11.15 11.22 -16.30
C THR A 161 10.12 10.24 -16.83
N GLU A 162 9.26 9.73 -15.95
CA GLU A 162 8.05 9.08 -16.39
C GLU A 162 7.31 10.10 -17.23
N GLU A 163 7.18 9.81 -18.52
CA GLU A 163 6.33 10.56 -19.41
C GLU A 163 4.95 10.61 -18.76
N LYS A 164 4.53 11.82 -18.38
CA LYS A 164 3.19 12.09 -17.89
C LYS A 164 2.21 11.62 -18.98
N LYS A 165 1.74 10.38 -18.90
CA LYS A 165 0.54 9.98 -19.63
C LYS A 165 -0.52 10.98 -19.24
N LYS A 166 -1.07 11.69 -20.23
CA LYS A 166 -2.21 12.60 -20.03
C LYS A 166 -3.30 11.80 -19.32
N MET A 167 -3.45 12.02 -18.02
CA MET A 167 -4.57 11.50 -17.26
C MET A 167 -5.81 12.12 -17.89
N VAL A 168 -6.70 11.27 -18.40
CA VAL A 168 -8.12 11.60 -18.57
C VAL A 168 -8.55 12.24 -17.26
N GLY A 169 -9.11 13.46 -17.33
CA GLY A 169 -9.41 14.26 -16.14
C GLY A 169 -10.24 13.45 -15.15
N VAL A 170 -9.60 12.99 -14.07
CA VAL A 170 -10.28 12.31 -12.97
C VAL A 170 -11.22 13.33 -12.35
N THR A 171 -12.50 12.99 -12.29
CA THR A 171 -13.50 13.87 -11.68
C THR A 171 -13.19 14.05 -10.18
N SER A 172 -13.57 15.20 -9.63
CA SER A 172 -13.39 15.53 -8.22
C SER A 172 -13.98 14.46 -7.29
N ASP A 173 -15.12 13.88 -7.67
CA ASP A 173 -15.78 12.81 -6.92
C ASP A 173 -15.03 11.47 -6.97
N GLN A 174 -14.48 11.10 -8.13
CA GLN A 174 -13.62 9.91 -8.24
C GLN A 174 -12.32 10.08 -7.43
N ARG A 175 -11.78 11.29 -7.42
CA ARG A 175 -10.59 11.61 -6.62
C ARG A 175 -10.88 11.48 -5.12
N CYS A 176 -11.97 12.10 -4.64
CA CYS A 176 -12.38 12.01 -3.25
C CYS A 176 -12.57 10.56 -2.79
N LEU A 177 -13.28 9.73 -3.57
CA LEU A 177 -13.45 8.31 -3.24
C LEU A 177 -12.12 7.54 -3.23
N SER A 178 -11.20 7.86 -4.15
CA SER A 178 -9.87 7.24 -4.17
C SER A 178 -9.05 7.64 -2.93
N GLU A 179 -9.06 8.91 -2.54
CA GLU A 179 -8.30 9.43 -1.40
C GLU A 179 -8.92 8.95 -0.08
N MET A 180 -10.22 9.16 0.10
CA MET A 180 -10.93 8.98 1.38
C MET A 180 -11.47 7.58 1.64
N GLY A 181 -11.81 6.83 0.59
CA GLY A 181 -12.32 5.46 0.72
C GLY A 181 -13.83 5.42 0.84
N ASN A 182 -14.42 4.33 0.36
CA ASN A 182 -15.87 4.23 0.29
C ASN A 182 -16.48 4.31 1.68
N LYS A 183 -15.88 3.63 2.66
CA LYS A 183 -16.50 3.49 3.97
C LYS A 183 -16.49 4.78 4.79
N PHE A 184 -15.38 5.53 4.75
CA PHE A 184 -15.34 6.85 5.36
C PHE A 184 -16.33 7.80 4.70
N VAL A 185 -16.40 7.81 3.36
CA VAL A 185 -17.36 8.66 2.64
C VAL A 185 -18.81 8.28 2.99
N SER A 186 -19.15 6.99 3.06
CA SER A 186 -20.47 6.52 3.48
C SER A 186 -20.77 6.84 4.94
N LEU A 187 -19.78 6.82 5.84
CA LEU A 187 -19.92 7.25 7.22
C LEU A 187 -20.31 8.74 7.29
N ILE A 188 -19.61 9.60 6.55
CA ILE A 188 -19.94 11.03 6.46
C ILE A 188 -21.34 11.23 5.88
N ALA A 189 -21.66 10.55 4.78
CA ALA A 189 -22.98 10.64 4.14
C ALA A 189 -24.12 10.26 5.11
N ASN A 190 -23.97 9.15 5.82
CA ASN A 190 -24.97 8.66 6.77
C ASN A 190 -25.16 9.60 7.97
N ASN A 191 -24.09 10.21 8.48
CA ASN A 191 -24.18 11.16 9.58
C ASN A 191 -24.76 12.50 9.13
N PHE A 192 -24.48 12.92 7.90
CA PHE A 192 -25.09 14.10 7.30
C PHE A 192 -26.60 13.88 7.08
N ASP A 193 -27.01 12.74 6.52
CA ASP A 193 -28.42 12.39 6.28
C ASP A 193 -29.22 12.25 7.59
N LYS A 194 -28.54 12.04 8.72
CA LYS A 194 -29.14 11.97 10.07
C LYS A 194 -29.04 13.29 10.86
N ASP A 195 -28.59 14.37 10.23
CA ASP A 195 -28.40 15.69 10.86
C ASP A 195 -27.41 15.68 12.06
N PHE A 196 -26.51 14.70 12.14
CA PHE A 196 -25.47 14.65 13.18
C PHE A 196 -24.27 15.54 12.88
N ILE A 197 -24.05 15.86 11.60
CA ILE A 197 -23.00 16.78 11.14
C ILE A 197 -23.61 17.79 10.18
N THR A 198 -23.06 18.99 10.14
CA THR A 198 -23.52 20.03 9.22
C THR A 198 -22.97 19.82 7.81
N TYR A 199 -23.54 20.54 6.85
CA TYR A 199 -23.02 20.60 5.49
C TYR A 199 -21.55 21.07 5.46
N SER A 200 -21.21 22.05 6.29
CA SER A 200 -19.84 22.57 6.41
C SER A 200 -18.88 21.53 6.96
N ASP A 201 -19.30 20.76 7.97
CA ASP A 201 -18.51 19.67 8.54
C ASP A 201 -18.22 18.60 7.48
N ALA A 202 -19.26 18.17 6.75
CA ALA A 202 -19.12 17.15 5.72
C ALA A 202 -18.19 17.58 4.58
N LEU A 203 -18.23 18.85 4.15
CA LEU A 203 -17.27 19.41 3.19
C LEU A 203 -15.84 19.41 3.74
N SER A 204 -15.68 19.81 5.01
CA SER A 204 -14.37 19.88 5.66
C SER A 204 -13.75 18.49 5.80
N TYR A 205 -14.51 17.50 6.26
CA TYR A 205 -14.02 16.13 6.45
C TYR A 205 -13.65 15.45 5.14
N LEU A 206 -14.42 15.68 4.07
CA LEU A 206 -14.14 15.13 2.74
C LEU A 206 -13.09 15.93 1.97
N SER A 207 -12.69 17.11 2.47
CA SER A 207 -11.79 18.04 1.78
C SER A 207 -12.23 18.38 0.36
N ILE A 208 -13.55 18.57 0.14
CA ILE A 208 -14.14 18.90 -1.17
C ILE A 208 -14.90 20.22 -1.16
N ASN A 209 -14.96 20.85 -2.34
CA ASN A 209 -15.77 22.06 -2.54
C ASN A 209 -17.26 21.72 -2.78
N SER A 210 -18.14 22.63 -2.37
CA SER A 210 -19.62 22.49 -2.41
C SER A 210 -20.19 21.99 -3.74
N LYS A 211 -19.64 22.45 -4.88
CA LYS A 211 -20.07 22.06 -6.24
C LYS A 211 -20.03 20.56 -6.53
N ASN A 212 -19.22 19.81 -5.78
CA ASN A 212 -18.97 18.38 -6.02
C ASN A 212 -19.61 17.48 -4.96
N PHE A 213 -20.18 18.07 -3.90
CA PHE A 213 -20.65 17.34 -2.73
C PHE A 213 -21.79 16.37 -3.05
N ASP A 214 -22.81 16.83 -3.78
CA ASP A 214 -23.96 16.00 -4.11
C ASP A 214 -23.58 14.77 -4.96
N ARG A 215 -22.56 14.91 -5.82
CA ARG A 215 -22.06 13.81 -6.64
C ARG A 215 -21.32 12.76 -5.82
N VAL A 216 -20.57 13.20 -4.80
CA VAL A 216 -19.87 12.30 -3.87
C VAL A 216 -20.88 11.55 -3.01
N LEU A 217 -21.85 12.26 -2.43
CA LEU A 217 -22.91 11.64 -1.62
C LEU A 217 -23.75 10.64 -2.42
N ALA A 218 -24.11 10.95 -3.67
CA ALA A 218 -24.87 10.04 -4.52
C ALA A 218 -24.13 8.71 -4.77
N LYS A 219 -22.79 8.70 -4.76
CA LYS A 219 -21.98 7.48 -4.90
C LYS A 219 -21.81 6.72 -3.58
N ALA A 220 -21.83 7.44 -2.46
CA ALA A 220 -21.67 6.87 -1.11
C ALA A 220 -22.92 6.15 -0.60
N ARG A 221 -24.09 6.47 -1.16
CA ARG A 221 -25.41 5.90 -0.82
C ARG A 221 -25.72 4.55 -1.50
N LYS A 222 -24.73 3.91 -2.13
CA LYS A 222 -24.84 2.56 -2.71
C LYS A 222 -24.26 1.53 -1.76
#